data_AF-A0A382DLP2-F1
#
_entry.id   AF-A0A382DLP2-F1
#
_cell.length_a   1.000
_cell.length_b   1.000
_cell.length_c   1.000
_cell.angle_alpha   90.00
_cell.angle_beta   90.00
_cell.angle_gamma   90.00
#
_symmetry.space_group_name_H-M   'P 1'
#
loop_
_entity.id
_entity.type
_entity.pdbx_description
1 polymer ?
#
loop_
_entity_poly.entity_id
_entity_poly.type
_entity_poly.pdbx_seq_one_letter_code
_entity_poly.pdbx_strand_id
1 'polypeptide(L)'
;MDMTKQKTEQTNQSRLDLGGKGIILPRELTVSTHRINGWNRLEKFLTGVEEIRIIAYVMSLDFIETYLEDLGIKKMTVIIGKEVSTARRRSMDPEFVMKLARWQMEGRLNVRIPSKGEMHEKAFLCWSEDSENWFKDVNGSANPTMKGSGGKGQSNRITVVKIKGDYENDDYYLEC
;
A
#
# COMPACT_ATOMS: atom_id res chain seq x y z
N MET A 1 -5.03 -20.35 19.39
CA MET A 1 -3.58 -20.54 19.21
C MET A 1 -3.03 -19.28 18.59
N ASP A 2 -2.57 -18.37 19.45
CA ASP A 2 -1.97 -17.10 19.06
C ASP A 2 -0.60 -17.36 18.44
N MET A 3 -0.45 -17.03 17.16
CA MET A 3 0.87 -16.96 16.54
C MET A 3 1.49 -15.62 16.91
N THR A 4 2.50 -15.71 17.78
CA THR A 4 3.61 -14.80 18.03
C THR A 4 3.72 -13.61 17.07
N LYS A 5 3.47 -12.40 17.59
CA LYS A 5 4.04 -11.16 17.05
C LYS A 5 5.55 -11.21 17.22
N GLN A 6 6.31 -11.60 16.20
CA GLN A 6 7.74 -11.26 16.15
C GLN A 6 7.85 -9.81 15.69
N LYS A 7 7.92 -8.89 16.65
CA LYS A 7 8.23 -7.49 16.40
C LYS A 7 9.73 -7.33 16.60
N THR A 8 10.48 -7.31 15.51
CA THR A 8 11.88 -6.89 15.55
C THR A 8 11.89 -5.38 15.46
N GLU A 9 12.33 -4.71 16.53
CA GLU A 9 12.55 -3.26 16.57
C GLU A 9 14.06 -3.01 16.51
N GLN A 10 14.53 -2.28 15.50
CA GLN A 10 15.84 -1.64 15.54
C GLN A 10 15.63 -0.13 15.68
N THR A 11 16.11 0.43 16.79
CA THR A 11 15.99 1.86 17.09
C THR A 11 17.39 2.46 17.23
N ASN A 12 17.71 3.43 16.37
CA ASN A 12 18.95 4.22 16.49
C ASN A 12 18.68 5.57 17.16
N GLN A 13 19.65 6.13 17.88
CA GLN A 13 19.54 7.48 18.46
C GLN A 13 19.80 8.57 17.40
N SER A 14 19.21 9.75 17.58
CA SER A 14 19.51 10.92 16.75
C SER A 14 20.99 11.29 16.86
N ARG A 15 21.59 11.65 15.72
CA ARG A 15 22.99 12.09 15.64
C ARG A 15 23.13 13.29 14.72
N LEU A 16 24.07 14.17 15.05
CA LEU A 16 24.41 15.31 14.21
C LEU A 16 25.33 14.83 13.08
N ASP A 17 24.96 15.04 11.83
CA ASP A 17 25.85 14.79 10.69
C ASP A 17 26.82 15.96 10.53
N LEU A 18 28.08 15.73 10.88
CA LEU A 18 29.16 16.71 10.71
C LEU A 18 29.59 16.87 9.24
N GLY A 19 29.06 16.06 8.32
CA GLY A 19 29.30 16.09 6.88
C GLY A 19 28.35 16.98 6.07
N GLY A 20 27.38 17.63 6.70
CA GLY A 20 26.57 18.70 6.08
C GLY A 20 25.12 18.37 5.76
N LYS A 21 24.57 17.20 6.14
CA LYS A 21 23.14 16.88 5.94
C LYS A 21 22.21 17.21 7.13
N GLY A 22 22.74 17.78 8.22
CA GLY A 22 21.93 18.23 9.36
C GLY A 22 21.71 17.14 10.42
N ILE A 23 20.51 17.11 11.03
CA ILE A 23 20.16 16.14 12.09
C ILE A 23 19.69 14.85 11.45
N ILE A 24 20.38 13.73 11.72
CA ILE A 24 19.90 12.39 11.35
C ILE A 24 18.81 12.01 12.35
N LEU A 25 17.59 11.87 11.84
CA LEU A 25 16.46 11.43 12.66
C LEU A 25 16.64 9.95 13.02
N PRO A 26 16.23 9.56 14.24
CA PRO A 26 16.25 8.16 14.65
C PRO A 26 15.33 7.37 13.72
N ARG A 27 15.82 6.24 13.22
CA ARG A 27 15.02 5.29 12.44
C ARG A 27 14.48 4.18 13.33
N GLU A 28 13.22 3.82 13.11
CA GLU A 28 12.58 2.67 13.74
C GLU A 28 12.04 1.74 12.64
N LEU A 29 12.68 0.57 12.49
CA LEU A 29 12.20 -0.50 11.60
C LEU A 29 11.32 -1.46 12.40
N THR A 30 10.13 -1.74 11.88
CA THR A 30 9.22 -2.75 12.44
C THR A 30 8.76 -3.69 11.34
N VAL A 31 8.84 -5.00 11.62
CA VAL A 31 8.33 -6.05 10.73
C VAL A 31 7.21 -6.78 11.44
N SER A 32 6.10 -7.04 10.74
CA SER A 32 4.97 -7.80 11.27
C SER A 32 4.25 -8.59 10.19
N THR A 33 3.63 -9.72 10.56
CA THR A 33 2.86 -10.57 9.64
C THR A 33 1.41 -10.67 10.10
N HIS A 34 0.45 -10.53 9.18
CA HIS A 34 -0.97 -10.49 9.49
C HIS A 34 -1.77 -11.41 8.58
N ARG A 35 -2.80 -12.06 9.15
CA ARG A 35 -3.79 -12.80 8.36
C ARG A 35 -4.90 -11.86 7.90
N ILE A 36 -5.19 -11.87 6.61
CA ILE A 36 -6.26 -11.06 6.03
C ILE A 36 -7.55 -11.86 5.94
N ASN A 37 -8.65 -11.25 6.39
CA ASN A 37 -10.00 -11.81 6.35
C ASN A 37 -11.05 -10.68 6.44
N GLY A 38 -12.34 -11.02 6.45
CA GLY A 38 -13.43 -10.03 6.50
C GLY A 38 -13.39 -9.07 7.71
N TRP A 39 -12.85 -9.51 8.85
CA TRP A 39 -12.68 -8.72 10.07
C TRP A 39 -11.33 -7.99 10.13
N ASN A 40 -10.30 -8.54 9.50
CA ASN A 40 -8.97 -7.94 9.40
C ASN A 40 -8.63 -7.68 7.94
N ARG A 41 -9.24 -6.62 7.38
CA ARG A 41 -9.10 -6.30 5.96
C ARG A 41 -7.78 -5.60 5.67
N LEU A 42 -7.34 -5.68 4.41
CA LEU A 42 -6.10 -5.06 3.95
C LEU A 42 -6.09 -3.54 4.19
N GLU A 43 -7.25 -2.90 4.04
CA GLU A 43 -7.42 -1.44 4.16
C GLU A 43 -7.07 -0.93 5.55
N LYS A 44 -7.19 -1.75 6.59
CA LYS A 44 -6.74 -1.40 7.96
C LYS A 44 -5.25 -1.11 8.02
N PHE A 45 -4.47 -1.75 7.16
CA PHE A 45 -3.02 -1.56 7.07
C PHE A 45 -2.66 -0.35 6.21
N LEU A 46 -3.63 0.29 5.54
CA LEU A 46 -3.45 1.47 4.70
C LEU A 46 -3.94 2.76 5.36
N THR A 47 -4.40 2.71 6.62
CA THR A 47 -4.74 3.93 7.38
C THR A 47 -3.52 4.83 7.55
N GLY A 48 -3.74 6.15 7.36
CA GLY A 48 -2.71 7.19 7.48
C GLY A 48 -1.77 7.30 6.28
N VAL A 49 -2.01 6.55 5.20
CA VAL A 49 -1.23 6.65 3.97
C VAL A 49 -1.60 7.92 3.20
N GLU A 50 -0.60 8.66 2.71
CA GLU A 50 -0.78 9.88 1.93
C GLU A 50 -0.47 9.66 0.45
N GLU A 51 0.63 8.97 0.13
CA GLU A 51 0.94 8.47 -1.20
C GLU A 51 1.01 6.94 -1.18
N ILE A 52 0.46 6.29 -2.22
CA ILE A 52 0.50 4.84 -2.38
C ILE A 52 0.89 4.43 -3.80
N ARG A 53 1.71 3.39 -3.90
CA ARG A 53 1.97 2.67 -5.15
C ARG A 53 1.60 1.21 -4.99
N ILE A 54 0.77 0.74 -5.89
CA ILE A 54 0.13 -0.57 -5.80
C ILE A 54 0.50 -1.39 -7.02
N ILE A 55 0.97 -2.61 -6.79
CA ILE A 55 1.01 -3.67 -7.78
C ILE A 55 -0.02 -4.69 -7.33
N ALA A 56 -1.04 -4.92 -8.16
CA ALA A 56 -2.09 -5.87 -7.84
C ALA A 56 -2.39 -6.75 -9.04
N TYR A 57 -2.35 -8.08 -8.84
CA TYR A 57 -2.80 -9.05 -9.83
C TYR A 57 -4.24 -8.80 -10.30
N VAL A 58 -5.15 -8.61 -9.33
CA VAL A 58 -6.56 -8.31 -9.57
C VAL A 58 -7.05 -7.27 -8.57
N MET A 59 -7.70 -6.22 -9.06
CA MET A 59 -8.28 -5.15 -8.25
C MET A 59 -9.60 -4.67 -8.86
N SER A 60 -10.63 -4.47 -8.03
CA SER A 60 -11.85 -3.77 -8.48
C SER A 60 -11.58 -2.27 -8.54
N LEU A 61 -12.11 -1.58 -9.56
CA LEU A 61 -11.98 -0.12 -9.65
C LEU A 61 -12.61 0.60 -8.45
N ASP A 62 -13.64 0.02 -7.83
CA ASP A 62 -14.30 0.61 -6.66
C ASP A 62 -13.32 0.89 -5.51
N PHE A 63 -12.23 0.12 -5.40
CA PHE A 63 -11.20 0.36 -4.40
C PHE A 63 -10.40 1.64 -4.63
N ILE A 64 -10.32 2.13 -5.87
CA ILE A 64 -9.68 3.41 -6.18
C ILE A 64 -10.42 4.53 -5.43
N GLU A 65 -11.75 4.53 -5.48
CA GLU A 65 -12.58 5.49 -4.75
C GLU A 65 -12.44 5.29 -3.24
N THR A 66 -12.50 4.05 -2.73
CA THR A 66 -12.24 3.79 -1.31
C THR A 66 -10.88 4.31 -0.84
N TYR A 67 -9.84 4.20 -1.67
CA TYR A 67 -8.49 4.65 -1.28
C TYR A 67 -8.37 6.17 -1.33
N LEU A 68 -8.87 6.81 -2.39
CA LEU A 68 -8.73 8.26 -2.57
C LEU A 68 -9.74 9.10 -1.76
N GLU A 69 -10.93 8.58 -1.51
CA GLU A 69 -12.00 9.27 -0.76
C GLU A 69 -12.08 8.77 0.69
N ASP A 70 -12.34 7.47 0.92
CA ASP A 70 -12.60 6.97 2.29
C ASP A 70 -11.34 6.95 3.17
N LEU A 71 -10.19 6.55 2.60
CA LEU A 71 -8.90 6.55 3.32
C LEU A 71 -8.16 7.89 3.23
N GLY A 72 -8.61 8.81 2.37
CA GLY A 72 -8.00 10.13 2.21
C GLY A 72 -6.61 10.12 1.56
N ILE A 73 -6.27 9.09 0.78
CA ILE A 73 -4.99 9.04 0.06
C ILE A 73 -4.94 10.18 -0.96
N LYS A 74 -3.88 10.99 -0.89
CA LYS A 74 -3.70 12.18 -1.73
C LYS A 74 -3.33 11.77 -3.15
N LYS A 75 -2.44 10.77 -3.28
CA LYS A 75 -1.87 10.33 -4.55
C LYS A 75 -1.73 8.81 -4.63
N MET A 76 -2.17 8.24 -5.74
CA MET A 76 -2.22 6.80 -5.97
C MET A 76 -1.68 6.45 -7.36
N THR A 77 -0.73 5.53 -7.40
CA THR A 77 -0.34 4.83 -8.63
C THR A 77 -0.70 3.36 -8.50
N VAL A 78 -1.34 2.79 -9.50
CA VAL A 78 -1.72 1.38 -9.51
C VAL A 78 -1.34 0.72 -10.83
N ILE A 79 -0.67 -0.43 -10.73
CA ILE A 79 -0.40 -1.36 -11.82
C ILE A 79 -1.32 -2.56 -11.64
N ILE A 80 -2.21 -2.79 -12.62
CA ILE A 80 -3.17 -3.90 -12.59
C ILE A 80 -2.66 -5.02 -13.50
N GLY A 81 -2.28 -6.14 -12.91
CA GLY A 81 -1.44 -7.16 -13.54
C GLY A 81 -2.14 -8.14 -14.47
N LYS A 82 -3.43 -8.41 -14.30
CA LYS A 82 -4.20 -9.31 -15.18
C LYS A 82 -5.57 -8.76 -15.52
N GLU A 83 -6.39 -8.53 -14.51
CA GLU A 83 -7.78 -8.15 -14.69
C GLU A 83 -8.17 -7.04 -13.73
N VAL A 84 -8.86 -6.04 -14.27
CA VAL A 84 -9.74 -5.21 -13.46
C VAL A 84 -10.89 -6.12 -13.06
N SER A 85 -11.05 -6.41 -11.77
CA SER A 85 -12.21 -7.15 -11.26
C SER A 85 -13.45 -6.29 -11.47
N THR A 86 -14.03 -6.35 -12.66
CA THR A 86 -15.29 -5.68 -12.96
C THR A 86 -16.39 -6.41 -12.21
N ALA A 87 -16.74 -5.95 -11.02
CA ALA A 87 -18.13 -6.04 -10.62
C ALA A 87 -18.91 -5.23 -11.66
N ARG A 88 -19.41 -5.90 -12.71
CA ARG A 88 -19.92 -5.34 -13.98
C ARG A 88 -20.96 -4.21 -13.88
N ARG A 89 -21.39 -3.81 -12.68
CA ARG A 89 -22.41 -2.78 -12.45
C ARG A 89 -21.85 -1.38 -12.16
N ARG A 90 -20.71 -1.23 -11.45
CA ARG A 90 -20.15 0.09 -11.10
C ARG A 90 -19.10 0.62 -12.09
N SER A 91 -18.38 -0.27 -12.77
CA SER A 91 -17.38 0.12 -13.78
C SER A 91 -17.97 0.78 -15.03
N MET A 92 -19.31 0.87 -15.14
CA MET A 92 -20.03 1.58 -16.21
C MET A 92 -20.90 2.72 -15.68
N ASP A 93 -20.78 3.06 -14.39
CA ASP A 93 -21.48 4.22 -13.81
C ASP A 93 -20.81 5.51 -14.31
N PRO A 94 -21.54 6.40 -15.03
CA PRO A 94 -20.98 7.64 -15.55
C PRO A 94 -20.35 8.51 -14.48
N GLU A 95 -20.92 8.56 -13.27
CA GLU A 95 -20.37 9.37 -12.18
C GLU A 95 -18.99 8.87 -11.76
N PHE A 96 -18.87 7.56 -11.57
CA PHE A 96 -17.61 6.92 -11.21
C PHE A 96 -16.55 7.08 -12.32
N VAL A 97 -16.94 6.94 -13.60
CA VAL A 97 -16.02 7.16 -14.73
C VAL A 97 -15.51 8.61 -14.76
N MET A 98 -16.38 9.59 -14.51
CA MET A 98 -15.98 11.00 -14.41
C MET A 98 -15.01 11.24 -13.26
N LYS A 99 -15.23 10.62 -12.09
CA LYS A 99 -14.30 10.69 -10.96
C LYS A 99 -12.91 10.14 -11.32
N LEU A 100 -12.85 8.97 -11.98
CA LEU A 100 -11.59 8.39 -12.44
C LEU A 100 -10.83 9.33 -13.39
N ALA A 101 -11.51 9.87 -14.40
CA ALA A 101 -10.91 10.82 -15.33
C ALA A 101 -10.41 12.09 -14.62
N ARG A 102 -11.20 12.63 -13.69
CA ARG A 102 -10.84 13.80 -12.90
C ARG A 102 -9.59 13.55 -12.06
N TRP A 103 -9.50 12.43 -11.33
CA TRP A 103 -8.30 12.13 -10.53
C TRP A 103 -7.06 11.93 -11.39
N GLN A 104 -7.20 11.38 -12.60
CA GLN A 104 -6.08 11.29 -13.55
C GLN A 104 -5.63 12.68 -14.04
N MET A 105 -6.58 13.56 -14.38
CA MET A 105 -6.29 14.93 -14.79
C MET A 105 -5.63 15.76 -13.67
N GLU A 106 -6.06 15.58 -12.43
CA GLU A 106 -5.50 16.23 -11.24
C GLU A 106 -4.13 15.64 -10.83
N GLY A 107 -3.66 14.58 -11.48
CA GLY A 107 -2.41 13.87 -11.11
C GLY A 107 -2.51 13.07 -9.80
N ARG A 108 -3.71 12.92 -9.24
CA ARG A 108 -3.98 12.12 -8.04
C ARG A 108 -4.01 10.62 -8.31
N LEU A 109 -4.33 10.22 -9.54
CA LEU A 109 -4.43 8.81 -9.94
C LEU A 109 -3.58 8.53 -11.19
N ASN A 110 -2.76 7.49 -11.13
CA ASN A 110 -2.10 6.91 -12.29
C ASN A 110 -2.41 5.42 -12.38
N VAL A 111 -3.08 4.99 -13.45
CA VAL A 111 -3.41 3.58 -13.68
C VAL A 111 -2.58 3.07 -14.84
N ARG A 112 -1.86 1.97 -14.62
CA ARG A 112 -1.04 1.30 -15.63
C ARG A 112 -1.46 -0.16 -15.76
N ILE A 113 -1.32 -0.68 -16.98
CA ILE A 113 -1.57 -2.08 -17.31
C ILE A 113 -0.30 -2.57 -18.04
N PRO A 114 0.28 -3.72 -17.65
CA PRO A 114 1.45 -4.27 -18.32
C PRO A 114 1.11 -4.57 -19.79
N SER A 115 2.02 -4.20 -20.70
CA SER A 115 1.83 -4.38 -22.16
C SER A 115 2.01 -5.82 -22.62
N LYS A 116 2.73 -6.64 -21.84
CA LYS A 116 2.96 -8.07 -22.05
C LYS A 116 3.09 -8.79 -20.72
N GLY A 117 2.63 -10.04 -20.68
CA GLY A 117 2.71 -10.90 -19.49
C GLY A 117 1.62 -10.62 -18.46
N GLU A 118 1.47 -11.55 -17.50
CA GLU A 118 0.62 -11.37 -16.33
C GLU A 118 1.53 -11.06 -15.12
N MET A 119 1.20 -10.01 -14.35
CA MET A 119 1.89 -9.72 -13.09
C MET A 119 1.06 -10.25 -11.92
N HIS A 120 1.55 -11.29 -11.24
CA HIS A 120 0.83 -11.93 -10.14
C HIS A 120 1.23 -11.37 -8.76
N GLU A 121 2.11 -10.38 -8.72
CA GLU A 121 2.60 -9.69 -7.54
C GLU A 121 1.48 -8.89 -6.85
N LYS A 122 1.62 -8.75 -5.53
CA LYS A 122 0.72 -7.99 -4.66
C LYS A 122 1.59 -7.24 -3.66
N ALA A 123 1.81 -5.96 -3.95
CA ALA A 123 2.67 -5.10 -3.16
C ALA A 123 2.06 -3.71 -3.08
N PHE A 124 2.17 -3.09 -1.91
CA PHE A 124 1.66 -1.76 -1.60
C PHE A 124 2.77 -0.99 -0.91
N LEU A 125 3.44 -0.14 -1.67
CA LEU A 125 4.41 0.80 -1.13
C LEU A 125 3.66 2.05 -0.69
N CYS A 126 3.84 2.45 0.56
CA CYS A 126 3.02 3.46 1.19
C CYS A 126 3.89 4.50 1.89
N TRP A 127 3.55 5.77 1.72
CA TRP A 127 4.24 6.90 2.35
C TRP A 127 3.27 7.77 3.15
N SER A 128 3.74 8.27 4.28
CA SER A 128 3.16 9.38 5.04
C SER A 128 4.29 10.35 5.31
N GLU A 129 4.58 11.18 4.32
CA GLU A 129 5.75 12.06 4.33
C GLU A 129 5.41 13.38 5.04
N ASP A 130 4.25 13.98 4.72
CA ASP A 130 3.86 15.30 5.21
C ASP A 130 3.46 15.28 6.69
N SER A 131 2.87 14.17 7.15
CA SER A 131 2.23 14.09 8.47
C SER A 131 3.05 13.34 9.51
N GLU A 132 3.51 12.12 9.22
CA GLU A 132 4.12 11.24 10.23
C GLU A 132 5.56 10.79 9.93
N ASN A 133 6.10 11.17 8.78
CA ASN A 133 7.42 10.81 8.26
C ASN A 133 7.75 9.31 8.36
N TRP A 134 7.02 8.48 7.59
CA TRP A 134 7.31 7.05 7.47
C TRP A 134 7.06 6.48 6.08
N PHE A 135 7.77 5.38 5.81
CA PHE A 135 7.55 4.46 4.72
C PHE A 135 7.01 3.12 5.25
N LYS A 136 6.17 2.47 4.44
CA LYS A 136 5.61 1.16 4.76
C LYS A 136 5.42 0.34 3.48
N ASP A 137 6.07 -0.80 3.42
CA ASP A 137 5.83 -1.84 2.43
C ASP A 137 4.84 -2.87 3.00
N VAL A 138 3.74 -3.10 2.28
CA VAL A 138 2.78 -4.15 2.56
C VAL A 138 2.75 -5.11 1.38
N ASN A 139 3.23 -6.33 1.59
CA ASN A 139 3.37 -7.34 0.55
C ASN A 139 2.75 -8.68 0.99
N GLY A 140 2.26 -9.49 0.05
CA GLY A 140 1.75 -10.82 0.40
C GLY A 140 0.85 -11.48 -0.63
N SER A 141 -0.08 -12.32 -0.16
CA SER A 141 -0.99 -13.07 -1.03
C SER A 141 -2.37 -12.41 -1.19
N ALA A 142 -2.66 -11.35 -0.44
CA ALA A 142 -3.97 -10.69 -0.43
C ALA A 142 -4.15 -9.73 -1.62
N ASN A 143 -5.22 -9.93 -2.40
CA ASN A 143 -5.68 -8.94 -3.39
C ASN A 143 -6.69 -7.96 -2.75
N PRO A 144 -6.74 -6.71 -3.22
CA PRO A 144 -7.78 -5.75 -2.86
C PRO A 144 -9.11 -6.16 -3.55
N THR A 145 -9.90 -6.96 -2.84
CA THR A 145 -11.19 -7.49 -3.32
C THR A 145 -12.24 -7.32 -2.24
N MET A 146 -13.49 -7.04 -2.60
CA MET A 146 -14.58 -6.66 -1.66
C MET A 146 -14.78 -7.65 -0.50
N LYS A 147 -14.37 -8.91 -0.66
CA LYS A 147 -14.54 -9.93 0.37
C LYS A 147 -13.32 -10.07 1.30
N GLY A 148 -12.21 -9.36 1.06
CA GLY A 148 -10.94 -9.55 1.79
C GLY A 148 -10.48 -11.02 1.86
N SER A 149 -11.10 -11.88 1.06
CA SER A 149 -11.01 -13.33 1.14
C SER A 149 -10.87 -13.79 -0.29
N GLY A 150 -9.73 -14.41 -0.59
CA GLY A 150 -9.73 -15.43 -1.62
C GLY A 150 -10.87 -16.41 -1.31
N GLY A 151 -11.42 -17.09 -2.32
CA GLY A 151 -12.53 -18.01 -2.15
C GLY A 151 -12.36 -18.98 -0.96
N LYS A 152 -13.47 -19.58 -0.49
CA LYS A 152 -13.50 -20.56 0.61
C LYS A 152 -12.24 -21.46 0.59
N GLY A 153 -11.39 -21.34 1.61
CA GLY A 153 -10.16 -22.12 1.76
C GLY A 153 -8.84 -21.36 1.60
N GLN A 154 -8.85 -20.09 1.16
CA GLN A 154 -7.61 -19.32 1.03
C GLN A 154 -7.21 -18.62 2.34
N SER A 155 -5.97 -18.86 2.79
CA SER A 155 -5.34 -18.15 3.91
C SER A 155 -4.50 -16.98 3.39
N ASN A 156 -5.15 -15.84 3.12
CA ASN A 156 -4.45 -14.62 2.75
C ASN A 156 -3.58 -14.12 3.91
N ARG A 157 -2.32 -13.83 3.63
CA ARG A 157 -1.35 -13.27 4.60
C ARG A 157 -0.63 -12.10 3.95
N ILE A 158 -0.30 -11.11 4.77
CA ILE A 158 0.57 -10.00 4.41
C ILE A 158 1.73 -9.91 5.40
N THR A 159 2.85 -9.45 4.91
CA THR A 159 3.95 -8.91 5.70
C THR A 159 3.89 -7.39 5.58
N VAL A 160 4.19 -6.71 6.68
CA VAL A 160 4.25 -5.26 6.76
C VAL A 160 5.62 -4.91 7.30
N VAL A 161 6.40 -4.21 6.49
CA VAL A 161 7.68 -3.61 6.88
C VAL A 161 7.45 -2.10 6.95
N LYS A 162 7.56 -1.52 8.15
CA LYS A 162 7.38 -0.08 8.37
C LYS A 162 8.66 0.53 8.92
N ILE A 163 9.09 1.62 8.30
CA ILE A 163 10.28 2.40 8.67
C ILE A 163 9.80 3.82 9.01
N LYS A 164 10.00 4.25 10.24
CA LYS A 164 9.69 5.63 10.69
C LYS A 164 10.97 6.43 10.84
N GLY A 165 10.92 7.72 10.53
CA GLY A 165 12.07 8.63 10.63
C GLY A 165 12.81 8.73 9.31
N ASP A 166 14.14 8.65 9.34
CA ASP A 166 15.00 8.74 8.15
C ASP A 166 14.98 7.44 7.32
N TYR A 167 13.83 7.12 6.73
CA TYR A 167 13.63 5.89 5.97
C TYR A 167 14.31 5.92 4.60
N GLU A 168 14.58 7.10 4.03
CA GLU A 168 15.23 7.23 2.71
C GLU A 168 16.67 6.71 2.70
N ASN A 169 17.33 6.69 3.87
CA ASN A 169 18.67 6.15 4.06
C ASN A 169 18.66 4.74 4.70
N ASP A 170 17.51 4.06 4.73
CA ASP A 170 17.41 2.69 5.21
C ASP A 170 17.69 1.68 4.10
N ASP A 171 18.51 0.67 4.39
CA ASP A 171 18.93 -0.33 3.40
C ASP A 171 17.72 -1.07 2.79
N TYR A 172 16.69 -1.36 3.58
CA TYR A 172 15.47 -2.01 3.08
C TYR A 172 14.74 -1.13 2.06
N TYR A 173 14.63 0.17 2.35
CA TYR A 173 13.96 1.11 1.45
C TYR A 173 14.72 1.26 0.13
N LEU A 174 16.05 1.31 0.17
CA LEU A 174 16.89 1.44 -1.02
C LEU A 174 16.83 0.21 -1.95
N GLU A 175 16.45 -0.95 -1.42
CA GLU A 175 16.26 -2.18 -2.19
C GLU A 175 14.83 -2.32 -2.79
N CYS A 176 13.88 -1.46 -2.41
CA CYS A 176 12.49 -1.47 -2.88
C CYS A 176 12.29 -0.71 -4.21
#